data_AF-A0A359G0Y0-F1
#
_entry.id   AF-A0A359G0Y0-F1
#
_cell.length_a   1.000
_cell.length_b   1.000
_cell.length_c   1.000
_cell.angle_alpha   90.00
_cell.angle_beta   90.00
_cell.angle_gamma   90.00
#
_symmetry.space_group_name_H-M   'P 1'
#
loop_
_entity.id
_entity.type
_entity.pdbx_description
1 polymer ?
#
loop_
_entity_poly.entity_id
_entity_poly.type
_entity_poly.pdbx_seq_one_letter_code
_entity_poly.pdbx_strand_id
1 'polypeptide(L)'
;MRSKEIKKPTWEEIYKHWKYVCEDLFSPITNTVSIVDIPVKSCSYITNNSSMVIDWWPISEIEKRKKEIEDDQSRIIGFGLNKGTKHTMELLYELRDNPEGIAAVWIGVCLKDKEDNYPKAWRGEMAQIVDYTYGEVIRKLDKLNVYTWHHAMREAIPIDLFRGWTYMLGEDYRPASFESLMTWIALESVLTCTTWTIVRVYDKDKIIGFKRK
;
A
#
# COMPACT_ATOMS: atom_id res chain seq x y z
N MET A 1 -38.65 -5.21 -11.88
CA MET A 1 -37.79 -4.42 -10.97
C MET A 1 -37.04 -3.40 -11.81
N ARG A 2 -37.26 -2.09 -11.63
CA ARG A 2 -36.35 -1.08 -12.19
C ARG A 2 -35.02 -1.21 -11.45
N SER A 3 -33.92 -1.45 -12.17
CA SER A 3 -32.59 -1.38 -11.59
C SER A 3 -32.44 0.00 -10.97
N LYS A 4 -32.23 0.09 -9.65
CA LYS A 4 -31.73 1.34 -9.06
C LYS A 4 -30.41 1.64 -9.77
N GLU A 5 -30.33 2.81 -10.37
CA GLU A 5 -29.10 3.27 -10.99
C GLU A 5 -28.04 3.42 -9.89
N ILE A 6 -26.98 2.61 -9.96
CA ILE A 6 -25.92 2.63 -8.97
C ILE A 6 -25.07 3.86 -9.25
N LYS A 7 -25.05 4.78 -8.28
CA LYS A 7 -24.22 5.99 -8.36
C LYS A 7 -22.75 5.56 -8.46
N LYS A 8 -22.10 5.96 -9.54
CA LYS A 8 -20.68 5.72 -9.76
C LYS A 8 -19.88 6.76 -8.96
N PRO A 9 -18.99 6.34 -8.04
CA PRO A 9 -18.18 7.30 -7.29
C PRO A 9 -17.14 7.94 -8.20
N THR A 10 -16.90 9.23 -8.01
CA THR A 10 -15.83 9.98 -8.68
C THR A 10 -14.52 9.87 -7.89
N TRP A 11 -13.37 10.11 -8.53
CA TRP A 11 -12.08 10.17 -7.83
C TRP A 11 -12.11 11.17 -6.67
N GLU A 12 -12.72 12.34 -6.87
CA GLU A 12 -12.82 13.38 -5.85
C GLU A 12 -13.61 12.91 -4.63
N GLU A 13 -14.70 12.16 -4.83
CA GLU A 13 -15.48 11.57 -3.73
C GLU A 13 -14.72 10.45 -3.02
N ILE A 14 -14.04 9.58 -3.78
CA ILE A 14 -13.20 8.48 -3.27
C ILE A 14 -12.08 9.05 -2.39
N TYR A 15 -11.31 9.97 -2.94
CA TYR A 15 -10.20 10.59 -2.24
C TYR A 15 -10.68 11.34 -1.02
N LYS A 16 -11.74 12.17 -1.14
CA LYS A 16 -12.29 12.91 0.00
C LYS A 16 -12.71 11.99 1.16
N HIS A 17 -13.37 10.87 0.86
CA HIS A 17 -13.83 9.97 1.91
C HIS A 17 -12.67 9.23 2.57
N TRP A 18 -11.75 8.67 1.78
CA TRP A 18 -10.57 8.00 2.31
C TRP A 18 -9.74 8.97 3.16
N LYS A 19 -9.52 10.19 2.66
CA LYS A 19 -8.78 11.25 3.34
C LYS A 19 -9.41 11.63 4.68
N TYR A 20 -10.73 11.83 4.71
CA TYR A 20 -11.47 12.13 5.94
C TYR A 20 -11.26 11.04 7.00
N VAL A 21 -11.41 9.77 6.63
CA VAL A 21 -11.22 8.68 7.59
C VAL A 21 -9.77 8.63 8.07
N CYS A 22 -8.82 8.70 7.15
CA CYS A 22 -7.41 8.68 7.44
C CYS A 22 -6.94 9.83 8.35
N GLU A 23 -7.16 11.08 7.94
CA GLU A 23 -6.64 12.26 8.63
C GLU A 23 -7.48 12.68 9.84
N ASP A 24 -8.81 12.76 9.65
CA ASP A 24 -9.67 13.40 10.64
C ASP A 24 -10.06 12.42 11.75
N LEU A 25 -10.11 11.11 11.48
CA LEU A 25 -10.45 10.09 12.49
C LEU A 25 -9.23 9.38 13.08
N PHE A 26 -8.20 9.10 12.27
CA PHE A 26 -7.06 8.26 12.68
C PHE A 26 -5.71 8.98 12.74
N SER A 27 -5.66 10.31 12.57
CA SER A 27 -4.43 11.15 12.59
C SER A 27 -3.63 11.04 11.26
N PRO A 28 -2.69 11.97 10.92
CA PRO A 28 -2.13 12.09 9.56
C PRO A 28 -1.07 11.02 9.22
N ILE A 29 -1.24 9.78 9.67
CA ILE A 29 -0.29 8.66 9.51
C ILE A 29 -0.20 8.20 8.04
N THR A 30 -1.22 8.41 7.22
CA THR A 30 -1.34 7.77 5.90
C THR A 30 -1.09 8.69 4.70
N ASN A 31 -1.00 10.01 4.91
CA ASN A 31 -0.79 10.98 3.83
C ASN A 31 0.65 11.09 3.36
N THR A 32 1.55 10.54 4.14
CA THR A 32 2.97 10.48 3.84
C THR A 32 3.40 9.03 3.93
N VAL A 33 4.21 8.60 2.97
CA VAL A 33 4.87 7.31 3.09
C VAL A 33 6.05 7.51 4.06
N SER A 34 5.95 6.92 5.25
CA SER A 34 7.07 6.88 6.18
C SER A 34 8.19 6.03 5.57
N ILE A 35 9.36 6.64 5.38
CA ILE A 35 10.56 5.98 4.88
C ILE A 35 11.64 6.10 5.94
N VAL A 36 12.11 4.97 6.43
CA VAL A 36 13.24 4.91 7.37
C VAL A 36 14.52 4.67 6.60
N ASP A 37 15.44 5.61 6.73
CA ASP A 37 16.73 5.58 6.08
C ASP A 37 17.76 4.82 6.92
N ILE A 38 18.43 3.84 6.31
CA ILE A 38 19.49 3.04 6.94
C ILE A 38 20.77 3.16 6.10
N PRO A 39 21.71 4.05 6.50
CA PRO A 39 22.98 4.20 5.81
C PRO A 39 23.95 3.06 6.17
N VAL A 40 24.52 2.40 5.17
CA VAL A 40 25.53 1.32 5.33
C VAL A 40 26.83 1.65 4.59
N LYS A 41 27.94 0.99 4.97
CA LYS A 41 29.27 1.18 4.34
C LYS A 41 29.60 0.00 3.42
N SER A 42 29.44 0.16 2.11
CA SER A 42 29.82 -0.87 1.13
C SER A 42 29.16 -2.24 1.41
N CYS A 43 27.84 -2.31 1.25
CA CYS A 43 27.10 -3.57 1.37
C CYS A 43 27.22 -4.40 0.09
N SER A 44 27.59 -5.67 0.20
CA SER A 44 27.68 -6.60 -0.94
C SER A 44 26.33 -6.87 -1.63
N TYR A 45 25.20 -6.69 -0.93
CA TYR A 45 23.85 -6.75 -1.50
C TYR A 45 23.50 -5.52 -2.35
N ILE A 46 24.16 -4.39 -2.11
CA ILE A 46 24.10 -3.20 -2.96
C ILE A 46 25.07 -3.43 -4.12
N THR A 47 24.65 -4.29 -5.05
CA THR A 47 25.43 -4.67 -6.23
C THR A 47 25.80 -3.45 -7.08
N ASN A 48 26.80 -3.58 -7.97
CA ASN A 48 27.36 -2.47 -8.76
C ASN A 48 26.35 -1.62 -9.56
N ASN A 49 25.10 -2.08 -9.75
CA ASN A 49 24.09 -1.41 -10.56
C ASN A 49 22.96 -0.72 -9.77
N SER A 50 22.91 -0.84 -8.43
CA SER A 50 21.96 -0.09 -7.59
C SER A 50 22.67 0.51 -6.39
N SER A 51 22.42 1.77 -6.07
CA SER A 51 22.97 2.44 -4.88
C SER A 51 22.13 2.23 -3.62
N MET A 52 20.97 1.58 -3.73
CA MET A 52 20.02 1.38 -2.64
C MET A 52 19.18 0.12 -2.82
N VAL A 53 18.59 -0.33 -1.70
CA VAL A 53 17.55 -1.34 -1.63
C VAL A 53 16.39 -0.75 -0.82
N ILE A 54 15.18 -0.94 -1.31
CA ILE A 54 13.95 -0.63 -0.56
C ILE A 54 13.29 -1.94 -0.11
N ASP A 55 12.74 -1.96 1.11
CA ASP A 55 12.05 -3.11 1.68
C ASP A 55 10.93 -2.68 2.66
N TRP A 56 9.99 -3.58 2.98
CA TRP A 56 8.99 -3.36 4.04
C TRP A 56 9.40 -4.01 5.33
N TRP A 57 9.49 -3.25 6.43
CA TRP A 57 9.81 -3.80 7.74
C TRP A 57 8.70 -3.53 8.76
N PRO A 58 8.41 -4.48 9.67
CA PRO A 58 7.60 -4.21 10.84
C PRO A 58 8.27 -3.12 11.69
N ILE A 59 7.49 -2.14 12.12
CA ILE A 59 8.01 -1.02 12.91
C ILE A 59 8.67 -1.49 14.21
N SER A 60 8.10 -2.53 14.83
CA SER A 60 8.62 -3.15 16.06
C SER A 60 10.00 -3.78 15.90
N GLU A 61 10.44 -4.08 14.68
CA GLU A 61 11.71 -4.77 14.43
C GLU A 61 12.83 -3.82 13.97
N ILE A 62 12.52 -2.57 13.63
CA ILE A 62 13.47 -1.63 13.02
C ILE A 62 14.77 -1.53 13.80
N GLU A 63 14.71 -1.23 15.10
CA GLU A 63 15.91 -0.97 15.91
C GLU A 63 16.76 -2.24 16.10
N LYS A 64 16.12 -3.40 16.26
CA LYS A 64 16.83 -4.68 16.33
C LYS A 64 17.60 -4.95 15.03
N ARG A 65 16.95 -4.75 13.89
CA ARG A 65 17.54 -5.02 12.57
C ARG A 65 18.61 -4.01 12.18
N LYS A 66 18.45 -2.73 12.55
CA LYS A 66 19.52 -1.73 12.41
C LYS A 66 20.79 -2.19 13.11
N LYS A 67 20.67 -2.65 14.35
CA LYS A 67 21.81 -3.18 15.12
C LYS A 67 22.43 -4.41 14.45
N GLU A 68 21.62 -5.34 13.96
CA GLU A 68 22.13 -6.52 13.24
C GLU A 68 22.91 -6.16 11.97
N ILE A 69 22.48 -5.12 11.24
CA ILE A 69 23.18 -4.61 10.05
C ILE A 69 24.47 -3.88 10.44
N GLU A 70 24.45 -3.11 11.54
CA GLU A 70 25.65 -2.44 12.07
C GLU A 70 26.72 -3.46 12.49
N ASP A 71 26.30 -4.54 13.16
CA ASP A 71 27.18 -5.63 13.60
C ASP A 71 27.70 -6.46 12.42
N ASP A 72 26.86 -6.72 11.41
CA ASP A 72 27.19 -7.53 10.24
C ASP A 72 26.39 -7.09 9.01
N GLN A 73 27.02 -6.30 8.14
CA GLN A 73 26.39 -5.72 6.95
C GLN A 73 26.03 -6.75 5.88
N SER A 74 26.46 -8.01 6.02
CA SER A 74 26.02 -9.10 5.14
C SER A 74 24.59 -9.59 5.47
N ARG A 75 24.02 -9.18 6.61
CA ARG A 75 22.69 -9.58 7.09
C ARG A 75 21.52 -8.79 6.52
N ILE A 76 21.75 -8.02 5.45
CA ILE A 76 20.69 -7.33 4.72
C ILE A 76 19.90 -8.37 3.92
N ILE A 77 19.00 -9.08 4.60
CA ILE A 77 18.07 -10.04 4.03
C ILE A 77 16.69 -9.39 4.06
N GLY A 78 16.06 -9.15 2.90
CA GLY A 78 14.70 -8.62 2.89
C GLY A 78 13.71 -9.63 3.50
N PHE A 79 12.48 -9.20 3.83
CA PHE A 79 11.45 -10.10 4.39
C PHE A 79 10.96 -11.21 3.43
N GLY A 80 11.61 -11.43 2.29
CA GLY A 80 11.18 -12.41 1.30
C GLY A 80 9.79 -12.09 0.76
N LEU A 81 9.51 -10.79 0.57
CA LEU A 81 8.19 -10.29 0.24
C LEU A 81 7.66 -10.84 -1.08
N ASN A 82 6.35 -11.02 -1.10
CA ASN A 82 5.58 -11.49 -2.23
C ASN A 82 5.63 -10.42 -3.33
N LYS A 83 5.51 -10.83 -4.60
CA LYS A 83 5.64 -9.89 -5.73
C LYS A 83 4.66 -8.70 -5.64
N GLY A 84 3.44 -8.94 -5.17
CA GLY A 84 2.44 -7.89 -4.96
C GLY A 84 2.90 -6.86 -3.91
N THR A 85 3.29 -7.33 -2.72
CA THR A 85 3.77 -6.46 -1.63
C THR A 85 4.97 -5.61 -2.06
N LYS A 86 5.91 -6.23 -2.78
CA LYS A 86 7.09 -5.52 -3.30
C LYS A 86 6.70 -4.45 -4.30
N HIS A 87 5.76 -4.73 -5.20
CA HIS A 87 5.33 -3.77 -6.19
C HIS A 87 4.59 -2.58 -5.56
N THR A 88 3.73 -2.82 -4.57
CA THR A 88 3.07 -1.75 -3.79
C THR A 88 4.09 -0.84 -3.11
N MET A 89 5.15 -1.42 -2.54
CA MET A 89 6.25 -0.65 -1.96
C MET A 89 6.92 0.28 -2.99
N GLU A 90 7.23 -0.26 -4.17
CA GLU A 90 7.88 0.48 -5.25
C GLU A 90 7.00 1.67 -5.69
N LEU A 91 5.70 1.44 -5.86
CA LEU A 91 4.72 2.48 -6.17
C LEU A 91 4.64 3.56 -5.09
N LEU A 92 4.54 3.17 -3.82
CA LEU A 92 4.50 4.12 -2.70
C LEU A 92 5.79 4.93 -2.60
N TYR A 93 6.95 4.30 -2.83
CA TYR A 93 8.23 4.99 -2.84
C TYR A 93 8.36 5.96 -4.01
N GLU A 94 7.91 5.56 -5.21
CA GLU A 94 7.91 6.42 -6.40
C GLU A 94 7.00 7.64 -6.21
N LEU A 95 5.81 7.42 -5.66
CA LEU A 95 4.77 8.45 -5.47
C LEU A 95 4.85 9.15 -4.11
N ARG A 96 5.91 8.96 -3.32
CA ARG A 96 6.04 9.48 -1.94
C ARG A 96 5.85 10.99 -1.79
N ASP A 97 6.06 11.74 -2.87
CA ASP A 97 5.93 13.19 -2.93
C ASP A 97 4.55 13.64 -3.52
N ASN A 98 3.62 12.69 -3.75
CA ASN A 98 2.31 12.90 -4.34
C ASN A 98 1.19 12.28 -3.45
N PRO A 99 0.54 13.08 -2.59
CA PRO A 99 -0.48 12.57 -1.65
C PRO A 99 -1.66 11.85 -2.30
N GLU A 100 -2.16 12.35 -3.44
CA GLU A 100 -3.24 11.69 -4.16
C GLU A 100 -2.78 10.39 -4.84
N GLY A 101 -1.52 10.34 -5.29
CA GLY A 101 -0.90 9.11 -5.78
C GLY A 101 -0.77 8.06 -4.69
N ILE A 102 -0.31 8.45 -3.49
CA ILE A 102 -0.25 7.58 -2.31
C ILE A 102 -1.64 7.03 -1.96
N ALA A 103 -2.64 7.91 -1.91
CA ALA A 103 -4.02 7.49 -1.65
C ALA A 103 -4.53 6.52 -2.72
N ALA A 104 -4.26 6.80 -4.00
CA ALA A 104 -4.64 5.90 -5.09
C ALA A 104 -3.98 4.52 -4.93
N VAL A 105 -2.71 4.48 -4.53
CA VAL A 105 -2.01 3.21 -4.30
C VAL A 105 -2.65 2.43 -3.16
N TRP A 106 -2.89 3.07 -2.01
CA TRP A 106 -3.53 2.42 -0.86
C TRP A 106 -4.94 1.91 -1.17
N ILE A 107 -5.76 2.72 -1.83
CA ILE A 107 -7.11 2.32 -2.18
C ILE A 107 -7.09 1.18 -3.20
N GLY A 108 -6.24 1.29 -4.22
CA GLY A 108 -6.10 0.29 -5.27
C GLY A 108 -5.66 -1.06 -4.74
N VAL A 109 -4.64 -1.08 -3.87
CA VAL A 109 -4.09 -2.32 -3.33
C VAL A 109 -5.09 -3.03 -2.40
N CYS A 110 -5.77 -2.28 -1.53
CA CYS A 110 -6.82 -2.81 -0.67
C CYS A 110 -7.97 -3.41 -1.49
N LEU A 111 -8.30 -2.83 -2.65
CA LEU A 111 -9.33 -3.36 -3.54
C LEU A 111 -8.85 -4.56 -4.37
N LYS A 112 -7.59 -4.54 -4.85
CA LYS A 112 -7.01 -5.61 -5.67
C LYS A 112 -7.04 -6.97 -4.97
N ASP A 113 -6.66 -7.00 -3.70
CA ASP A 113 -6.67 -8.23 -2.91
C ASP A 113 -8.09 -8.78 -2.68
N LYS A 114 -9.12 -7.92 -2.81
CA LYS A 114 -10.54 -8.28 -2.69
C LYS A 114 -11.16 -8.75 -4.01
N GLU A 115 -10.66 -8.24 -5.14
CA GLU A 115 -11.09 -8.64 -6.50
C GLU A 115 -10.89 -10.15 -6.72
N ASP A 116 -9.77 -10.70 -6.24
CA ASP A 116 -9.41 -12.09 -6.42
C ASP A 116 -10.30 -13.07 -5.62
N ASN A 117 -10.97 -12.61 -4.54
CA ASN A 117 -11.75 -13.45 -3.62
C ASN A 117 -12.94 -12.71 -2.99
N TYR A 118 -13.86 -12.19 -3.79
CA TYR A 118 -15.09 -11.58 -3.25
C TYR A 118 -15.89 -12.58 -2.39
N PRO A 119 -16.24 -12.23 -1.14
CA PRO A 119 -17.24 -12.97 -0.38
C PRO A 119 -18.56 -12.97 -1.15
N LYS A 120 -19.32 -14.05 -1.04
CA LYS A 120 -20.62 -14.16 -1.74
C LYS A 120 -21.55 -12.98 -1.41
N ALA A 121 -21.48 -12.46 -0.19
CA ALA A 121 -22.27 -11.31 0.25
C ALA A 121 -21.98 -10.02 -0.54
N TRP A 122 -20.79 -9.88 -1.12
CA TRP A 122 -20.42 -8.68 -1.88
C TRP A 122 -21.01 -8.67 -3.30
N ARG A 123 -21.55 -9.80 -3.78
CA ARG A 123 -22.13 -9.88 -5.12
C ARG A 123 -23.31 -8.91 -5.30
N GLY A 124 -23.51 -8.48 -6.54
CA GLY A 124 -24.56 -7.52 -6.89
C GLY A 124 -24.05 -6.09 -6.79
N GLU A 125 -24.77 -5.23 -6.07
CA GLU A 125 -24.51 -3.79 -6.01
C GLU A 125 -23.12 -3.45 -5.44
N MET A 126 -22.67 -4.15 -4.39
CA MET A 126 -21.37 -3.87 -3.76
C MET A 126 -20.20 -4.23 -4.70
N ALA A 127 -20.26 -5.34 -5.41
CA ALA A 127 -19.26 -5.71 -6.41
C ALA A 127 -19.14 -4.62 -7.49
N GLN A 128 -20.28 -4.07 -7.96
CA GLN A 128 -20.24 -2.97 -8.93
C GLN A 128 -19.60 -1.71 -8.34
N ILE A 129 -19.88 -1.36 -7.08
CA ILE A 129 -19.24 -0.23 -6.39
C ILE A 129 -17.73 -0.44 -6.31
N VAL A 130 -17.28 -1.65 -5.97
CA VAL A 130 -15.84 -1.98 -5.94
C VAL A 130 -15.23 -1.82 -7.33
N ASP A 131 -15.83 -2.40 -8.36
CA ASP A 131 -15.32 -2.33 -9.73
C ASP A 131 -15.22 -0.89 -10.23
N TYR A 132 -16.24 -0.06 -9.97
CA TYR A 132 -16.20 1.37 -10.33
C TYR A 132 -15.12 2.13 -9.56
N THR A 133 -15.01 1.88 -8.25
CA THR A 133 -13.99 2.53 -7.40
C THR A 133 -12.59 2.16 -7.87
N TYR A 134 -12.35 0.87 -8.12
CA TYR A 134 -11.07 0.39 -8.63
C TYR A 134 -10.76 0.99 -10.01
N GLY A 135 -11.75 1.08 -10.89
CA GLY A 135 -11.60 1.71 -12.21
C GLY A 135 -11.23 3.19 -12.16
N GLU A 136 -11.73 3.96 -11.18
CA GLU A 136 -11.29 5.35 -10.94
C GLU A 136 -9.85 5.41 -10.43
N VAL A 137 -9.47 4.50 -9.51
CA VAL A 137 -8.11 4.41 -8.99
C VAL A 137 -7.10 4.13 -10.10
N ILE A 138 -7.38 3.13 -10.96
CA ILE A 138 -6.51 2.81 -12.09
C ILE A 138 -6.38 4.01 -13.03
N ARG A 139 -7.50 4.68 -13.37
CA ARG A 139 -7.45 5.91 -14.18
C ARG A 139 -6.64 7.03 -13.53
N LYS A 140 -6.62 7.13 -12.19
CA LYS A 140 -5.77 8.09 -11.48
C LYS A 140 -4.30 7.72 -11.60
N LEU A 141 -3.95 6.46 -11.40
CA LEU A 141 -2.57 5.96 -11.51
C LEU A 141 -2.04 6.04 -12.95
N ASP A 142 -2.87 5.74 -13.95
CA ASP A 142 -2.53 5.88 -15.37
C ASP A 142 -2.15 7.33 -15.72
N LYS A 143 -2.90 8.31 -15.20
CA LYS A 143 -2.58 9.75 -15.39
C LYS A 143 -1.24 10.15 -14.75
N LEU A 144 -0.74 9.38 -13.79
CA LEU A 144 0.57 9.57 -13.16
C LEU A 144 1.68 8.79 -13.88
N ASN A 145 1.36 8.05 -14.95
CA ASN A 145 2.28 7.21 -15.72
C ASN A 145 3.03 6.14 -14.90
N VAL A 146 2.39 5.61 -13.85
CA VAL A 146 2.96 4.53 -13.06
C VAL A 146 2.42 3.18 -13.51
N TYR A 147 3.28 2.15 -13.49
CA TYR A 147 2.86 0.79 -13.81
C TYR A 147 2.08 0.18 -12.64
N THR A 148 0.83 -0.20 -12.86
CA THR A 148 -0.05 -0.75 -11.82
C THR A 148 0.11 -2.27 -11.63
N TRP A 149 -0.56 -2.83 -10.62
CA TRP A 149 -0.54 -4.26 -10.37
C TRP A 149 -1.02 -5.09 -11.56
N HIS A 150 -0.27 -6.14 -11.85
CA HIS A 150 -0.68 -7.18 -12.78
C HIS A 150 -1.75 -8.07 -12.13
N HIS A 151 -2.65 -8.67 -12.92
CA HIS A 151 -3.74 -9.52 -12.40
C HIS A 151 -3.24 -10.74 -11.58
N ALA A 152 -2.00 -11.17 -11.80
CA ALA A 152 -1.37 -12.28 -11.06
C ALA A 152 -0.68 -11.86 -9.74
N MET A 153 -0.65 -10.57 -9.43
CA MET A 153 -0.09 -10.06 -8.17
C MET A 153 -1.14 -10.22 -7.07
N ARG A 154 -0.79 -10.98 -6.04
CA ARG A 154 -1.60 -11.23 -4.84
C ARG A 154 -0.86 -10.79 -3.60
N GLU A 155 -1.60 -10.61 -2.51
CA GLU A 155 -1.07 -10.26 -1.19
C GLU A 155 -0.28 -8.96 -1.31
N ALA A 156 -0.95 -7.97 -1.86
CA ALA A 156 -0.32 -6.76 -2.31
C ALA A 156 -0.02 -5.79 -1.14
N ILE A 157 -0.51 -6.09 0.06
CA ILE A 157 -0.11 -5.48 1.34
C ILE A 157 0.37 -6.53 2.35
N PRO A 158 1.26 -6.16 3.29
CA PRO A 158 1.78 -7.10 4.29
C PRO A 158 0.76 -7.48 5.37
N ILE A 159 -0.40 -6.79 5.43
CA ILE A 159 -1.51 -7.11 6.32
C ILE A 159 -2.77 -7.28 5.48
N ASP A 160 -3.36 -8.48 5.49
CA ASP A 160 -4.67 -8.75 4.89
C ASP A 160 -5.71 -8.84 6.01
N LEU A 161 -6.28 -7.68 6.38
CA LEU A 161 -7.36 -7.65 7.38
C LEU A 161 -8.60 -8.34 6.86
N PHE A 162 -8.80 -8.36 5.55
CA PHE A 162 -10.00 -8.88 4.94
C PHE A 162 -10.12 -10.40 5.09
N ARG A 163 -9.03 -11.15 4.91
CA ARG A 163 -8.98 -12.58 5.25
C ARG A 163 -9.30 -12.79 6.74
N GLY A 164 -8.72 -11.97 7.61
CA GLY A 164 -8.99 -12.01 9.06
C GLY A 164 -10.46 -11.72 9.40
N TRP A 165 -11.07 -10.72 8.77
CA TRP A 165 -12.46 -10.33 8.98
C TRP A 165 -13.43 -11.33 8.38
N THR A 166 -13.13 -11.90 7.22
CA THR A 166 -13.96 -12.97 6.64
C THR A 166 -13.97 -14.19 7.57
N TYR A 167 -12.84 -14.50 8.20
CA TYR A 167 -12.75 -15.55 9.22
C TYR A 167 -13.56 -15.22 10.49
N MET A 168 -13.48 -13.98 11.00
CA MET A 168 -14.14 -13.59 12.25
C MET A 168 -15.63 -13.25 12.12
N LEU A 169 -16.03 -12.60 11.03
CA LEU A 169 -17.36 -12.04 10.81
C LEU A 169 -18.22 -12.90 9.87
N GLY A 170 -17.61 -13.91 9.23
CA GLY A 170 -18.26 -14.84 8.32
C GLY A 170 -18.39 -14.33 6.88
N GLU A 171 -18.69 -15.25 5.95
CA GLU A 171 -18.83 -14.97 4.51
C GLU A 171 -20.01 -14.03 4.16
N ASP A 172 -20.92 -13.81 5.11
CA ASP A 172 -22.13 -13.00 4.94
C ASP A 172 -21.90 -11.51 5.21
N TYR A 173 -20.74 -11.14 5.76
CA TYR A 173 -20.43 -9.77 6.10
C TYR A 173 -20.01 -8.95 4.87
N ARG A 174 -20.62 -7.77 4.71
CA ARG A 174 -20.33 -6.84 3.61
C ARG A 174 -20.45 -5.38 4.03
N PRO A 175 -19.74 -4.46 3.36
CA PRO A 175 -20.01 -3.05 3.50
C PRO A 175 -21.47 -2.74 3.17
N ALA A 176 -22.11 -1.90 3.96
CA ALA A 176 -23.51 -1.52 3.75
C ALA A 176 -23.65 -0.48 2.63
N SER A 177 -22.59 0.32 2.39
CA SER A 177 -22.57 1.42 1.42
C SER A 177 -21.15 1.67 0.90
N PHE A 178 -21.03 2.59 -0.08
CA PHE A 178 -19.75 3.10 -0.56
C PHE A 178 -18.89 3.70 0.57
N GLU A 179 -19.50 4.50 1.45
CA GLU A 179 -18.84 5.09 2.61
C GLU A 179 -18.31 4.01 3.56
N SER A 180 -19.09 2.95 3.78
CA SER A 180 -18.66 1.81 4.59
C SER A 180 -17.44 1.11 3.96
N LEU A 181 -17.46 0.90 2.64
CA LEU A 181 -16.35 0.30 1.90
C LEU A 181 -15.08 1.16 2.03
N MET A 182 -15.21 2.47 1.80
CA MET A 182 -14.08 3.39 1.89
C MET A 182 -13.52 3.50 3.31
N THR A 183 -14.37 3.42 4.33
CA THR A 183 -13.95 3.35 5.74
C THR A 183 -13.10 2.10 5.99
N TRP A 184 -13.49 0.95 5.45
CA TRP A 184 -12.72 -0.29 5.62
C TRP A 184 -11.36 -0.21 4.94
N ILE A 185 -11.32 0.31 3.71
CA ILE A 185 -10.08 0.51 2.96
C ILE A 185 -9.14 1.45 3.73
N ALA A 186 -9.66 2.55 4.27
CA ALA A 186 -8.88 3.49 5.06
C ALA A 186 -8.34 2.84 6.34
N LEU A 187 -9.13 2.05 7.06
CA LEU A 187 -8.68 1.30 8.23
C LEU A 187 -7.53 0.34 7.91
N GLU A 188 -7.62 -0.39 6.79
CA GLU A 188 -6.57 -1.30 6.33
C GLU A 188 -5.28 -0.55 5.95
N SER A 189 -5.44 0.62 5.33
CA SER A 189 -4.31 1.52 5.03
C SER A 189 -3.64 2.01 6.31
N VAL A 190 -4.43 2.49 7.29
CA VAL A 190 -3.94 2.97 8.60
C VAL A 190 -3.24 1.86 9.36
N LEU A 191 -3.85 0.67 9.43
CA LEU A 191 -3.28 -0.46 10.15
C LEU A 191 -1.95 -0.91 9.53
N THR A 192 -1.87 -0.95 8.20
CA THR A 192 -0.60 -1.22 7.52
C THR A 192 0.45 -0.16 7.84
N CYS A 193 0.11 1.13 7.75
CA CYS A 193 1.04 2.23 8.00
C CYS A 193 1.50 2.36 9.45
N THR A 194 0.72 1.86 10.41
CA THR A 194 1.04 1.91 11.85
C THR A 194 1.84 0.70 12.33
N THR A 195 1.98 -0.33 11.49
CA THR A 195 2.65 -1.59 11.85
C THR A 195 3.84 -1.90 10.96
N TRP A 196 3.85 -1.38 9.73
CA TRP A 196 4.91 -1.55 8.75
C TRP A 196 5.36 -0.18 8.22
N THR A 197 6.65 -0.09 7.87
CA THR A 197 7.21 1.09 7.20
C THR A 197 8.08 0.65 6.04
N ILE A 198 8.19 1.52 5.03
CA ILE A 198 9.20 1.33 4.00
C ILE A 198 10.56 1.70 4.60
N VAL A 199 11.56 0.89 4.31
CA VAL A 199 12.94 1.10 4.70
C VAL A 199 13.77 1.25 3.44
N ARG A 200 14.62 2.28 3.41
CA ARG A 200 15.61 2.48 2.37
C ARG A 200 16.99 2.24 2.95
N VAL A 201 17.59 1.12 2.57
CA VAL A 201 18.97 0.79 2.90
C VAL A 201 19.86 1.29 1.77
N TYR A 202 20.87 2.09 2.08
CA TYR A 202 21.67 2.70 1.03
C TYR A 202 23.15 2.83 1.38
N ASP A 203 23.98 2.79 0.35
CA ASP A 203 25.41 3.02 0.48
C ASP A 203 25.67 4.53 0.60
N LYS A 204 26.05 4.97 1.80
CA LYS A 204 26.28 6.39 2.08
C LYS A 204 27.45 6.96 1.28
N ASP A 205 28.39 6.13 0.85
CA ASP A 205 29.58 6.56 0.12
C ASP A 205 29.29 6.69 -1.38
N LYS A 206 28.22 6.06 -1.89
CA LYS A 206 27.76 6.16 -3.28
C LYS A 206 26.73 7.27 -3.53
N ILE A 207 25.95 7.68 -2.52
CA ILE A 207 24.87 8.66 -2.69
C ILE A 207 25.35 10.13 -2.71
N ILE A 208 26.56 10.41 -2.21
CA ILE A 208 27.16 11.76 -2.22
C ILE A 208 27.40 12.29 -3.67
N GLY A 209 27.27 11.44 -4.70
CA GLY A 209 27.33 11.82 -6.12
C GLY A 209 26.04 12.38 -6.73
N PHE A 210 24.87 12.23 -6.11
CA PHE A 210 23.59 12.74 -6.62
C PHE A 210 23.34 14.19 -6.13
N LYS A 211 24.26 15.11 -6.45
CA LYS A 211 23.91 16.54 -6.42
C LYS A 211 22.98 16.84 -7.60
N ARG A 212 21.79 17.36 -7.26
CA ARG A 212 20.77 17.93 -8.14
C ARG A 212 21.36 18.51 -9.43
N LYS A 213 20.93 18.00 -10.58
CA LYS A 213 20.82 18.77 -11.81
C LYS A 213 19.36 19.12 -12.03
#